data_AF-A0AA43DAG2-F1
#
_entry.id   AF-A0AA43DAG2-F1
#
_cell.length_a   1.000
_cell.length_b   1.000
_cell.length_c   1.000
_cell.angle_alpha   90.00
_cell.angle_beta   90.00
_cell.angle_gamma   90.00
#
_symmetry.space_group_name_H-M   'P 1'
#
loop_
_entity.id
_entity.type
_entity.pdbx_description
1 polymer ?
#
loop_
_entity_poly.entity_id
_entity_poly.type
_entity_poly.pdbx_seq_one_letter_code
_entity_poly.pdbx_strand_id
1 'polypeptide(L)'
;NFRYAFLNERLTYIRKSKLSMSAGWYVPGDQQLHSTYLVCRKAQLLNRDENDQRALIKRVRYEFRQSVLSENYSEASEFFSMLEELNGVHIIDLLLSFANRNRIQLSMLRKLYHGVRFS
;
A
#
# COMPACT_ATOMS: atom_id res chain seq x y z
N ASN A 1 -33.53 5.45 0.73
CA ASN A 1 -32.68 6.26 -0.16
C ASN A 1 -31.82 7.22 0.64
N PHE A 2 -30.60 6.82 0.98
CA PHE A 2 -29.63 7.74 1.59
C PHE A 2 -28.99 8.60 0.50
N ARG A 3 -28.97 9.93 0.70
CA ARG A 3 -28.30 10.88 -0.19
C ARG A 3 -26.92 11.16 0.40
N TYR A 4 -25.88 10.63 -0.23
CA TYR A 4 -24.49 10.91 0.16
C TYR A 4 -23.99 12.13 -0.60
N ALA A 5 -23.33 13.05 0.11
CA ALA A 5 -22.62 14.17 -0.49
C ALA A 5 -21.12 13.97 -0.25
N PHE A 6 -20.33 13.98 -1.33
CA PHE A 6 -18.88 13.93 -1.23
C PHE A 6 -18.33 15.34 -1.01
N LEU A 7 -17.56 15.52 0.06
CA LEU A 7 -16.87 16.77 0.36
C LEU A 7 -15.38 16.58 0.11
N ASN A 8 -14.86 17.26 -0.91
CA ASN A 8 -13.45 17.16 -1.30
C ASN A 8 -12.53 18.16 -0.58
N GLU A 9 -13.06 18.93 0.36
CA GLU A 9 -12.33 20.01 1.04
C GLU A 9 -11.92 19.60 2.45
N ARG A 10 -10.72 20.01 2.86
CA ARG A 10 -10.21 19.77 4.21
C ARG A 10 -10.77 20.81 5.18
N LEU A 11 -11.90 20.50 5.82
CA LEU A 11 -12.53 21.42 6.78
C LEU A 11 -12.02 21.28 8.22
N THR A 12 -11.24 20.23 8.54
CA THR A 12 -10.85 19.92 9.92
C THR A 12 -9.33 19.76 10.07
N TYR A 13 -8.80 20.31 11.16
CA TYR A 13 -7.42 20.07 11.60
C TYR A 13 -7.31 18.75 12.36
N ILE A 14 -6.38 17.91 11.95
CA ILE A 14 -6.13 16.61 12.60
C ILE A 14 -4.99 16.78 13.61
N ARG A 15 -5.22 16.42 14.87
CA ARG A 15 -4.17 16.33 15.88
C ARG A 15 -3.27 15.13 15.58
N LYS A 16 -1.98 15.38 15.34
CA LYS A 16 -0.98 14.31 15.17
C LYS A 16 -0.49 13.85 16.54
N SER A 17 -0.82 12.61 16.92
CA SER A 17 -0.31 11.98 18.14
C SER A 17 0.66 10.85 17.80
N LYS A 18 1.80 10.77 18.50
CA LYS A 18 2.80 9.70 18.33
C LYS A 18 2.25 8.32 18.70
N LEU A 19 1.25 8.26 19.57
CA LEU A 19 0.60 7.03 20.03
C LEU A 19 -0.66 6.70 19.21
N SER A 20 -0.92 7.42 18.12
CA SER A 20 -2.05 7.10 17.24
C SER A 20 -1.79 5.79 16.48
N MET A 21 -2.86 5.05 16.19
CA MET A 21 -2.79 3.82 15.38
C MET A 21 -2.13 4.08 14.01
N SER A 22 -2.42 5.23 13.40
CA SER A 22 -1.81 5.67 12.15
C SER A 22 -0.31 5.92 12.22
N ALA A 23 0.25 6.19 13.42
CA ALA A 23 1.68 6.40 13.59
C ALA A 23 2.48 5.09 13.50
N GLY A 24 1.84 3.94 13.70
CA GLY A 24 2.45 2.62 13.59
C GLY A 24 2.46 2.04 12.17
N TRP A 25 2.02 2.78 11.16
CA TRP A 25 1.96 2.27 9.80
C TRP A 25 3.34 2.03 9.19
N TYR A 26 3.46 0.94 8.44
CA TYR A 26 4.66 0.57 7.69
C TYR A 26 5.90 0.42 8.58
N VAL A 27 5.73 -0.18 9.76
CA VAL A 27 6.85 -0.71 10.54
C VAL A 27 7.03 -2.20 10.23
N PRO A 28 8.21 -2.80 10.44
CA PRO A 28 8.35 -4.25 10.33
C PRO A 28 7.38 -4.96 11.27
N GLY A 29 6.62 -5.91 10.74
CA GLY A 29 5.55 -6.63 11.45
C GLY A 29 4.22 -5.87 11.58
N ASP A 30 3.95 -4.86 10.75
CA ASP A 30 2.71 -4.07 10.81
C ASP A 30 1.49 -4.90 10.38
N GLN A 31 0.68 -5.32 11.35
CA GLN A 31 -0.56 -6.07 11.13
C GLN A 31 -1.61 -5.30 10.31
N GLN A 32 -1.52 -3.97 10.24
CA GLN A 32 -2.46 -3.16 9.46
C GLN A 32 -2.30 -3.37 7.95
N LEU A 33 -1.09 -3.74 7.49
CA LEU A 33 -0.85 -4.05 6.09
C LEU A 33 -1.64 -5.28 5.63
N HIS A 34 -1.66 -6.34 6.44
CA HIS A 34 -2.45 -7.53 6.11
C HIS A 34 -3.95 -7.23 6.10
N SER A 35 -4.45 -6.45 7.05
CA SER A 35 -5.85 -5.98 7.01
C SER A 35 -6.13 -5.19 5.73
N THR A 36 -5.19 -4.35 5.30
CA THR A 36 -5.29 -3.59 4.05
C THR A 36 -5.29 -4.51 2.83
N TYR A 37 -4.50 -5.59 2.83
CA TYR A 37 -4.55 -6.62 1.79
C TYR A 37 -5.94 -7.26 1.70
N LEU A 38 -6.55 -7.63 2.82
CA LEU A 38 -7.91 -8.18 2.85
C LEU A 38 -8.96 -7.19 2.33
N VAL A 39 -8.79 -5.89 2.62
CA VAL A 39 -9.63 -4.83 2.03
C VAL A 39 -9.45 -4.77 0.51
N CYS A 40 -8.22 -4.88 0.01
CA CYS A 40 -7.95 -4.91 -1.44
C CYS A 40 -8.55 -6.16 -2.10
N ARG A 41 -8.54 -7.34 -1.44
CA ARG A 41 -9.24 -8.55 -1.92
C ARG A 41 -10.74 -8.31 -2.04
N LYS A 42 -11.35 -7.65 -1.06
CA LYS A 42 -12.77 -7.29 -1.13
C LYS A 42 -13.04 -6.31 -2.27
N ALA A 43 -12.17 -5.30 -2.45
CA ALA A 43 -12.29 -4.37 -3.56
C ALA A 43 -12.19 -5.07 -4.92
N GLN A 44 -11.28 -6.02 -5.08
CA GLN A 44 -11.14 -6.85 -6.29
C GLN A 44 -12.47 -7.52 -6.68
N LEU A 45 -13.21 -8.04 -5.70
CA LEU A 45 -14.53 -8.67 -5.92
C LEU A 45 -15.65 -7.67 -6.22
N LEU A 46 -15.47 -6.39 -5.84
CA LEU A 46 -16.49 -5.35 -5.94
C LEU A 46 -16.30 -4.42 -7.14
N ASN A 47 -15.12 -4.43 -7.78
CA ASN A 47 -14.82 -3.62 -8.96
C ASN A 47 -15.85 -3.89 -10.06
N ARG A 48 -16.39 -2.82 -10.64
CA ARG A 48 -17.46 -2.90 -11.64
C ARG A 48 -16.97 -2.62 -13.05
N ASP A 49 -15.92 -1.80 -13.17
CA ASP A 49 -15.39 -1.35 -14.44
C ASP A 49 -13.86 -1.24 -14.44
N GLU A 50 -13.32 -0.85 -15.59
CA GLU A 50 -11.88 -0.68 -15.78
C GLU A 50 -11.28 0.47 -14.96
N ASN A 51 -12.08 1.47 -14.58
CA ASN A 51 -11.60 2.57 -13.74
C ASN A 51 -11.38 2.06 -12.31
N ASP A 52 -12.32 1.29 -11.77
CA ASP A 52 -12.20 0.62 -10.47
C ASP A 52 -10.97 -0.29 -10.45
N GLN A 53 -10.79 -1.10 -11.50
CA GLN A 53 -9.62 -1.98 -11.61
C GLN A 53 -8.30 -1.20 -11.68
N ARG A 54 -8.23 -0.12 -12.46
CA ARG A 54 -7.04 0.75 -12.50
C ARG A 54 -6.76 1.41 -11.15
N ALA A 55 -7.79 1.86 -10.44
CA ALA A 55 -7.67 2.43 -9.10
C ALA A 55 -7.15 1.39 -8.10
N LEU A 56 -7.66 0.16 -8.15
CA LEU A 56 -7.21 -0.94 -7.32
C LEU A 56 -5.74 -1.29 -7.62
N ILE A 57 -5.36 -1.46 -8.89
CA ILE A 57 -3.97 -1.73 -9.28
C ILE A 57 -3.03 -0.65 -8.73
N LYS A 58 -3.42 0.62 -8.84
CA LYS A 58 -2.64 1.74 -8.28
C LYS A 58 -2.47 1.61 -6.77
N ARG A 59 -3.53 1.23 -6.05
CA ARG A 59 -3.50 1.03 -4.59
C ARG A 59 -2.64 -0.17 -4.20
N VAL A 60 -2.87 -1.32 -4.81
CA VAL A 60 -2.11 -2.56 -4.54
C VAL A 60 -0.63 -2.36 -4.78
N ARG A 61 -0.26 -1.68 -5.88
CA ARG A 61 1.15 -1.37 -6.16
C ARG A 61 1.78 -0.44 -5.13
N TYR A 62 1.02 0.54 -4.65
CA TYR A 62 1.49 1.41 -3.59
C TYR A 62 1.78 0.60 -2.32
N GLU A 63 0.84 -0.26 -1.89
CA GLU A 63 1.02 -1.10 -0.70
C GLU A 63 2.15 -2.10 -0.85
N PHE A 64 2.26 -2.76 -2.01
CA PHE A 64 3.39 -3.63 -2.33
C PHE A 64 4.73 -2.94 -2.08
N ARG A 65 4.91 -1.73 -2.63
CA ARG A 65 6.16 -0.96 -2.46
C ARG A 65 6.39 -0.59 -1.00
N GLN A 66 5.33 -0.19 -0.28
CA GLN A 66 5.47 0.13 1.14
C GLN A 66 5.90 -1.10 1.93
N SER A 67 5.27 -2.26 1.71
CA SER A 67 5.61 -3.52 2.37
C SER A 67 7.06 -3.93 2.13
N VAL A 68 7.55 -3.82 0.88
CA VAL A 68 8.96 -4.09 0.55
C VAL A 68 9.90 -3.13 1.30
N LEU A 69 9.62 -1.83 1.26
CA LEU A 69 10.45 -0.79 1.87
C LEU A 69 10.41 -0.79 3.41
N SER A 70 9.36 -1.35 4.00
CA SER A 70 9.21 -1.54 5.44
C SER A 70 9.52 -2.96 5.90
N GLU A 71 10.10 -3.79 5.03
CA GLU A 71 10.55 -5.16 5.34
C GLU A 71 9.42 -6.11 5.79
N ASN A 72 8.18 -5.83 5.36
CA ASN A 72 7.01 -6.69 5.53
C ASN A 72 6.93 -7.70 4.37
N TYR A 73 7.86 -8.66 4.38
CA TYR A 73 8.09 -9.55 3.24
C TYR A 73 6.90 -10.45 2.88
N SER A 74 6.12 -10.85 3.88
CA SER A 74 4.94 -11.71 3.70
C SER A 74 3.86 -10.95 2.94
N GLU A 75 3.48 -9.78 3.45
CA GLU A 75 2.48 -8.89 2.87
C GLU A 75 2.92 -8.38 1.50
N ALA A 76 4.22 -8.09 1.32
CA ALA A 76 4.77 -7.75 0.01
C ALA A 76 4.55 -8.88 -1.02
N SER A 77 4.67 -10.14 -0.62
CA SER A 77 4.40 -11.28 -1.49
C SER A 77 2.92 -11.40 -1.82
N GLU A 78 2.04 -11.18 -0.82
CA GLU A 78 0.58 -11.16 -1.00
C GLU A 78 0.15 -10.07 -2.00
N PHE A 79 0.65 -8.85 -1.85
CA PHE A 79 0.33 -7.75 -2.76
C PHE A 79 0.91 -7.95 -4.15
N PHE A 80 2.10 -8.54 -4.28
CA PHE A 80 2.67 -8.83 -5.59
C PHE A 80 1.86 -9.89 -6.34
N SER A 81 1.46 -10.97 -5.66
CA SER A 81 0.55 -11.99 -6.24
C SER A 81 -0.77 -11.35 -6.71
N MET A 82 -1.33 -10.44 -5.92
CA MET A 82 -2.53 -9.71 -6.33
C MET A 82 -2.30 -8.83 -7.57
N LEU A 83 -1.12 -8.22 -7.74
CA LEU A 83 -0.80 -7.50 -8.97
C LEU A 83 -0.74 -8.42 -10.19
N GLU A 84 -0.22 -9.65 -10.03
CA GLU A 84 -0.21 -10.67 -11.07
C GLU A 84 -1.65 -11.04 -11.47
N GLU A 85 -2.51 -11.34 -10.50
CA GLU A 85 -3.92 -11.64 -10.75
C GLU A 85 -4.67 -10.48 -11.45
N LEU A 86 -4.33 -9.23 -11.12
CA LEU A 86 -4.94 -8.05 -11.72
C LEU A 86 -4.35 -7.67 -13.09
N ASN A 87 -3.36 -8.42 -13.59
CA ASN A 87 -2.57 -8.10 -14.79
C ASN A 87 -1.93 -6.70 -14.73
N GLY A 88 -1.55 -6.26 -13.52
CA GLY A 88 -1.05 -4.92 -13.25
C GLY A 88 0.46 -4.83 -13.02
N VAL A 89 1.23 -5.88 -13.27
CA VAL A 89 2.66 -5.93 -12.95
C VAL A 89 3.49 -5.07 -13.92
N HIS A 90 4.41 -4.27 -13.38
CA HIS A 90 5.48 -3.63 -14.16
C HIS A 90 6.85 -4.25 -13.87
N ILE A 91 7.83 -3.95 -14.74
CA ILE A 91 9.23 -4.43 -14.61
C ILE A 91 9.85 -4.05 -13.27
N ILE A 92 9.60 -2.83 -12.79
CA ILE A 92 10.09 -2.39 -11.47
C ILE A 92 9.51 -3.26 -10.35
N ASP A 93 8.25 -3.69 -10.49
CA ASP A 93 7.60 -4.51 -9.48
C ASP A 93 8.23 -5.92 -9.44
N LEU A 94 8.69 -6.45 -10.59
CA LEU A 94 9.47 -7.70 -10.66
C LEU A 94 10.82 -7.59 -9.94
N LEU A 95 11.54 -6.48 -10.13
CA LEU A 95 12.82 -6.24 -9.44
C LEU A 95 12.61 -6.17 -7.92
N LEU A 96 11.55 -5.47 -7.49
CA LEU A 96 11.20 -5.38 -6.07
C LEU A 96 10.75 -6.72 -5.51
N SER A 97 10.02 -7.55 -6.27
CA SER A 97 9.59 -8.88 -5.80
C SER A 97 10.78 -9.84 -5.70
N PHE A 98 11.75 -9.74 -6.61
CA PHE A 98 13.02 -10.44 -6.50
C PHE A 98 13.79 -10.02 -5.23
N ALA A 99 13.91 -8.72 -4.98
CA ALA A 99 14.55 -8.22 -3.75
C ALA A 99 13.82 -8.69 -2.48
N ASN A 100 12.48 -8.69 -2.52
CA ASN A 100 11.62 -9.18 -1.44
C ASN A 100 11.86 -10.66 -1.14
N ARG A 101 11.92 -11.50 -2.19
CA ARG A 101 12.15 -12.95 -2.07
C ARG A 101 13.50 -13.28 -1.45
N ASN A 102 14.52 -12.47 -1.73
CA ASN A 102 15.86 -12.59 -1.14
C ASN A 102 15.97 -11.88 0.23
N ARG A 103 14.89 -11.32 0.77
CA ARG A 103 14.83 -10.57 2.03
C ARG A 103 15.90 -9.48 2.15
N ILE A 104 16.13 -8.76 1.04
CA ILE A 104 17.06 -7.64 1.04
C ILE A 104 16.48 -6.51 1.90
N GLN A 105 17.24 -6.05 2.88
CA GLN A 105 16.86 -4.94 3.75
C GLN A 105 16.93 -3.62 2.98
N LEU A 106 15.77 -3.11 2.55
CA LEU A 106 15.67 -1.86 1.79
C LEU A 106 15.27 -0.66 2.68
N SER A 107 15.29 -0.82 4.02
CA SER A 107 14.95 0.25 4.97
C SER A 107 15.81 1.50 4.83
N MET A 108 17.06 1.37 4.35
CA MET A 108 17.93 2.52 4.05
C MET A 108 17.40 3.37 2.89
N LEU A 109 16.88 2.75 1.82
CA LEU A 109 16.28 3.46 0.70
C LEU A 109 15.01 4.21 1.13
N ARG A 110 14.24 3.61 2.03
CA ARG A 110 13.06 4.27 2.63
C ARG A 110 13.44 5.55 3.36
N LYS A 111 14.51 5.53 4.17
CA LYS A 111 15.00 6.73 4.88
C LYS A 111 15.41 7.84 3.91
N LEU A 112 16.13 7.48 2.84
CA LEU A 112 16.51 8.41 1.76
C LEU A 112 15.29 9.01 1.05
N TYR A 113 14.31 8.19 0.68
CA TYR A 113 13.08 8.65 0.02
C TYR A 113 12.27 9.63 0.87
N HIS A 114 12.09 9.33 2.16
CA HIS A 114 11.38 10.24 3.06
C HIS A 114 12.17 11.53 3.30
N GLY A 115 13.50 11.47 3.32
CA GLY A 115 14.36 12.66 3.39
C GLY A 115 14.13 13.58 2.20
N VAL A 116 14.17 13.07 0.96
CA VAL A 116 14.05 13.92 -0.24
C VAL A 116 12.64 14.47 -0.44
N ARG A 117 11.59 13.70 -0.12
CA ARG A 117 10.20 14.10 -0.42
C ARG A 117 9.57 15.04 0.63
N PHE A 118 10.08 15.03 1.85
CA PHE A 118 9.55 15.82 2.98
C PHE A 118 10.57 16.79 3.60
N SER A 119 11.73 16.98 2.96
CA SER A 119 12.64 18.11 3.22
C SER A 119 12.10 19.42 2.64
#